data_AF-V5BFT3-F1
#
_entry.id   AF-V5BFT3-F1
#
_cell.length_a   1.000
_cell.length_b   1.000
_cell.length_c   1.000
_cell.angle_alpha   90.00
_cell.angle_beta   90.00
_cell.angle_gamma   90.00
#
_symmetry.space_group_name_H-M   'P 1'
#
loop_
_entity.id
_entity.type
_entity.pdbx_description
1 polymer ?
#
loop_
_entity_poly.entity_id
_entity_poly.type
_entity_poly.pdbx_seq_one_letter_code
_entity_poly.pdbx_strand_id
1 'polypeptide(L)'
;MTKLDRLARSTKDLLGIAEEIKKKGTDFEVLNINLDTKSPTGQLMLTMLAAIAEFERGIMLERQREGINIAKADGKYKGRKPINEAKLQQVQKLVDNGTSVSKAVSEVGIGRRTYYKAIEEGRL
;
A
#
# COMPACT_ATOMS: atom_id res chain seq x y z
N MET A 1 8.62 16.77 -20.89
CA MET A 1 7.56 16.31 -19.94
C MET A 1 7.27 17.42 -18.94
N THR A 2 6.04 17.55 -18.42
CA THR A 2 5.69 18.68 -17.53
C THR A 2 6.07 18.46 -16.07
N LYS A 3 6.08 17.22 -15.57
CA LYS A 3 6.46 16.90 -14.17
C LYS A 3 7.19 15.55 -14.07
N LEU A 4 8.04 15.43 -13.04
CA LEU A 4 8.87 14.25 -12.78
C LEU A 4 8.07 13.05 -12.23
N ASP A 5 7.03 13.31 -11.41
CA ASP A 5 6.15 12.28 -10.81
C ASP A 5 5.34 11.49 -11.85
N ARG A 6 5.23 12.00 -13.07
CA ARG A 6 4.59 11.31 -14.20
C ARG A 6 5.52 10.36 -14.94
N LEU A 7 6.83 10.46 -14.69
CA LEU A 7 7.84 9.65 -15.37
C LEU A 7 8.17 8.38 -14.59
N ALA A 8 8.24 8.46 -13.26
CA ALA A 8 8.73 7.36 -12.41
C ALA A 8 7.97 7.26 -11.08
N ARG A 9 7.91 6.03 -10.53
CA ARG A 9 7.24 5.73 -9.25
C ARG A 9 8.18 5.71 -8.05
N SER A 10 9.48 5.79 -8.29
CA SER A 10 10.50 5.86 -7.24
C SER A 10 11.79 6.50 -7.77
N THR A 11 12.68 6.90 -6.87
CA THR A 11 14.03 7.37 -7.21
C THR A 11 14.79 6.38 -8.08
N LYS A 12 14.82 5.11 -7.67
CA LYS A 12 15.51 4.04 -8.41
C LYS A 12 14.94 3.87 -9.83
N ASP A 13 13.61 3.93 -9.93
CA ASP A 13 12.88 3.85 -11.20
C ASP A 13 13.23 5.04 -12.10
N LEU A 14 13.28 6.26 -11.55
CA LEU A 14 13.66 7.47 -12.28
C LEU A 14 15.08 7.37 -12.86
N LEU A 15 16.05 6.97 -12.04
CA LEU A 15 17.44 6.84 -12.49
C LEU A 15 17.59 5.73 -13.54
N GLY A 16 16.87 4.61 -13.37
CA GLY A 16 16.84 3.53 -14.37
C GLY A 16 16.26 3.99 -15.71
N ILE A 17 15.13 4.69 -15.70
CA ILE A 17 14.51 5.25 -16.90
C ILE A 17 15.45 6.26 -17.58
N ALA A 18 16.12 7.13 -16.80
CA ALA A 18 17.07 8.09 -17.34
C ALA A 18 18.26 7.40 -18.03
N GLU A 19 18.81 6.33 -17.43
CA GLU A 19 19.86 5.54 -18.07
C GLU A 19 19.39 4.85 -19.35
N GLU A 20 18.18 4.29 -19.38
CA GLU A 20 17.62 3.66 -20.58
C GLU A 20 17.42 4.65 -21.72
N ILE A 21 16.90 5.85 -21.40
CA ILE A 21 16.71 6.94 -22.36
C ILE A 21 18.06 7.37 -22.95
N LYS A 22 19.08 7.52 -22.10
CA LYS A 22 20.45 7.85 -22.50
C LYS A 22 21.09 6.77 -23.38
N LYS A 23 20.89 5.49 -23.06
CA LYS A 23 21.38 4.35 -23.88
C LYS A 23 20.78 4.35 -25.29
N LYS A 24 19.59 4.90 -25.47
CA LYS A 24 18.94 5.07 -26.78
C LYS A 24 19.41 6.33 -27.53
N GLY A 25 20.36 7.09 -26.98
CA GLY A 25 20.88 8.32 -27.58
C GLY A 25 19.90 9.50 -27.50
N THR A 26 18.96 9.44 -26.55
CA THR A 26 17.93 10.46 -26.33
C THR A 26 18.00 10.98 -24.89
N ASP A 27 17.37 12.13 -24.64
CA ASP A 27 17.29 12.77 -23.33
C ASP A 27 15.86 13.28 -23.10
N PHE A 28 15.58 13.76 -21.89
CA PHE A 28 14.31 14.43 -21.60
C PHE A 28 14.50 15.72 -20.81
N GLU A 29 13.56 16.63 -21.04
CA GLU A 29 13.45 17.87 -20.31
C GLU A 29 12.21 17.86 -19.41
N VAL A 30 12.38 18.37 -18.19
CA VAL A 30 11.31 18.56 -17.21
C VAL A 30 10.96 20.05 -17.16
N LEU A 31 9.88 20.41 -17.87
CA LEU A 31 9.54 21.80 -18.19
C LEU A 31 9.22 22.66 -16.96
N ASN A 32 8.65 22.07 -15.89
CA ASN A 32 8.26 22.84 -14.71
C ASN A 32 9.44 23.30 -13.84
N ILE A 33 10.56 22.58 -13.91
CA ILE A 33 11.77 22.89 -13.14
C ILE A 33 12.93 23.29 -14.07
N ASN A 34 12.66 23.43 -15.36
CA ASN A 34 13.63 23.75 -16.41
C ASN A 34 14.89 22.88 -16.31
N LEU A 35 14.68 21.57 -16.15
CA LEU A 35 15.75 20.59 -15.99
C LEU A 35 15.95 19.83 -17.30
N ASP A 36 17.07 20.10 -17.96
CA ASP A 36 17.51 19.43 -19.18
C ASP A 36 18.58 18.38 -18.89
N THR A 37 18.23 17.11 -19.03
CA THR A 37 19.12 15.97 -18.76
C THR A 37 20.24 15.78 -19.80
N LYS A 38 20.20 16.50 -20.93
CA LYS A 38 21.25 16.48 -21.95
C LYS A 38 22.56 17.10 -21.45
N SER A 39 22.47 18.05 -20.51
CA SER A 39 23.63 18.73 -19.94
C SER A 39 24.24 17.96 -18.76
N PRO A 40 25.57 17.98 -18.56
CA PRO A 40 26.19 17.40 -17.37
C PRO A 40 25.61 17.96 -16.05
N THR A 41 25.28 19.25 -16.05
CA THR A 41 24.64 19.92 -14.92
C THR A 41 23.24 19.40 -14.64
N GLY A 42 22.42 19.18 -15.68
CA GLY A 42 21.09 18.62 -15.51
C GLY A 42 21.12 17.15 -15.05
N GLN A 43 22.11 16.38 -15.51
CA GLN A 43 22.33 15.02 -15.01
C GLN A 43 22.72 15.02 -13.51
N LEU A 44 23.58 15.94 -13.09
CA LEU A 44 23.93 16.13 -11.67
C LEU A 44 22.69 16.50 -10.85
N MET A 45 21.92 17.49 -11.31
CA MET A 45 20.69 17.94 -10.64
C MET A 45 19.67 16.81 -10.50
N LEU A 46 19.47 16.03 -11.57
CA LEU A 46 18.59 14.86 -11.53
C LEU A 46 19.03 13.87 -10.45
N THR A 47 20.34 13.61 -10.37
CA THR A 47 20.93 12.66 -9.42
C THR A 47 20.82 13.18 -7.97
N MET A 48 21.03 14.47 -7.75
CA MET A 48 20.84 15.10 -6.44
C MET A 48 19.38 15.07 -5.99
N LEU A 49 18.45 15.41 -6.87
CA LEU A 49 17.00 15.35 -6.56
C LEU A 49 16.57 13.93 -6.23
N ALA A 50 17.07 12.96 -6.99
CA ALA A 50 16.89 11.55 -6.74
C ALA A 50 17.38 11.16 -5.32
N ALA A 51 18.62 11.52 -4.98
CA ALA A 51 19.22 11.22 -3.68
C ALA A 51 18.47 11.88 -2.50
N ILE A 52 18.04 13.14 -2.66
CA ILE A 52 17.24 13.85 -1.64
C ILE A 52 15.90 13.13 -1.41
N ALA A 53 15.21 12.76 -2.48
CA ALA A 53 13.93 12.06 -2.37
C ALA A 53 14.07 10.69 -1.67
N GLU A 54 15.18 9.98 -1.91
CA GLU A 54 15.47 8.72 -1.23
C GLU A 54 15.76 8.92 0.26
N PHE A 55 16.56 9.94 0.60
CA PHE A 55 16.86 10.32 1.98
C PHE A 55 15.59 10.68 2.76
N GLU A 56 14.75 11.57 2.22
CA GLU A 56 13.49 11.98 2.88
C GLU A 56 12.56 10.80 3.11
N ARG A 57 12.48 9.88 2.15
CA ARG A 57 11.69 8.64 2.29
C ARG A 57 12.25 7.75 3.41
N GLY A 58 13.57 7.65 3.54
CA GLY A 58 14.23 6.95 4.63
C GLY A 58 13.82 7.50 6.00
N ILE A 59 13.97 8.82 6.18
CA ILE A 59 13.60 9.51 7.43
C ILE A 59 12.11 9.36 7.74
N MET A 60 11.24 9.47 6.74
CA MET A 60 9.80 9.26 6.91
C MET A 60 9.48 7.85 7.44
N LEU A 61 10.13 6.82 6.88
CA LEU A 61 9.93 5.44 7.30
C LEU A 61 10.49 5.16 8.70
N GLU A 62 11.62 5.77 9.07
CA GLU A 62 12.16 5.68 10.42
C GLU A 62 11.18 6.24 11.45
N ARG A 63 10.71 7.48 11.25
CA ARG A 63 9.69 8.11 12.12
C ARG A 63 8.41 7.31 12.19
N GLN A 64 7.98 6.72 11.06
CA GLN A 64 6.81 5.85 11.05
C GLN A 64 7.03 4.62 11.93
N ARG A 65 8.20 3.97 11.85
CA ARG A 65 8.53 2.80 12.67
C ARG A 65 8.56 3.14 14.16
N GLU A 66 9.15 4.27 14.52
CA GLU A 66 9.14 4.78 15.90
C GLU A 66 7.71 4.97 16.42
N GLY A 67 6.86 5.66 15.64
CA GLY A 67 5.45 5.84 15.99
C GLY A 67 4.67 4.53 16.10
N ILE A 68 4.93 3.56 15.21
CA ILE A 68 4.36 2.20 15.29
C ILE A 68 4.80 1.51 16.58
N ASN A 69 6.08 1.60 16.95
CA ASN A 69 6.61 0.95 18.15
C ASN A 69 5.99 1.53 19.42
N ILE A 70 5.85 2.85 19.52
CA ILE A 70 5.16 3.51 20.64
C ILE A 70 3.70 3.03 20.70
N ALA A 71 2.97 3.07 19.59
CA ALA A 71 1.58 2.64 19.57
C ALA A 71 1.39 1.13 19.84
N LYS A 72 2.39 0.29 19.53
CA LYS A 72 2.40 -1.12 19.93
C LYS A 72 2.64 -1.28 21.44
N ALA A 73 3.59 -0.54 22.01
CA ALA A 73 3.84 -0.52 23.46
C ALA A 73 2.60 -0.04 24.23
N ASP A 74 1.88 0.94 23.70
CA ASP A 74 0.59 1.42 24.22
C ASP A 74 -0.58 0.44 24.00
N GLY A 75 -0.37 -0.70 23.34
CA GLY A 75 -1.42 -1.69 23.07
C GLY A 75 -2.51 -1.24 22.08
N LYS A 76 -2.26 -0.20 21.27
CA LYS A 76 -3.25 0.33 20.31
C LYS A 76 -3.51 -0.61 19.14
N TYR A 77 -2.55 -1.45 18.78
CA TYR A 77 -2.68 -2.43 17.70
C TYR A 77 -3.49 -3.64 18.14
N LYS A 78 -4.78 -3.65 17.82
CA LYS A 78 -5.71 -4.77 18.11
C LYS A 78 -6.01 -5.65 16.88
N GLY A 79 -5.23 -5.49 15.81
CA GLY A 79 -5.44 -6.21 14.55
C GLY A 79 -6.73 -5.81 13.84
N ARG A 80 -7.19 -6.65 12.92
CA ARG A 80 -8.45 -6.46 12.20
C ARG A 80 -9.61 -6.61 13.19
N LYS A 81 -10.53 -5.63 13.22
CA LYS A 81 -11.76 -5.73 14.02
C LYS A 81 -12.50 -7.04 13.68
N PRO A 82 -12.95 -7.82 14.69
CA PRO A 82 -13.71 -9.03 14.43
C PRO A 82 -15.02 -8.70 13.69
N ILE A 83 -15.54 -9.67 12.93
CA ILE A 83 -16.86 -9.55 12.30
C ILE A 83 -17.93 -9.47 13.39
N ASN A 84 -18.97 -8.68 13.10
CA ASN A 84 -20.10 -8.44 14.00
C ASN A 84 -20.80 -9.77 14.34
N GLU A 85 -20.90 -10.06 15.63
CA GLU A 85 -21.51 -11.28 16.17
C GLU A 85 -22.99 -11.41 15.80
N ALA A 86 -23.71 -10.29 15.64
CA ALA A 86 -25.09 -10.30 15.18
C ALA A 86 -25.23 -10.93 13.78
N LYS A 87 -24.24 -10.73 12.90
CA LYS A 87 -24.23 -11.37 11.57
C LYS A 87 -23.96 -12.87 11.67
N LEU A 88 -23.08 -13.28 12.58
CA LEU A 88 -22.81 -14.70 12.82
C LEU A 88 -24.08 -15.40 13.33
N GLN A 89 -24.77 -14.81 14.30
CA GLN A 89 -26.04 -15.33 14.81
C GLN A 89 -27.14 -15.37 13.75
N GLN A 90 -27.21 -14.38 12.86
CA GLN A 90 -28.17 -14.39 11.75
C GLN A 90 -27.90 -15.55 10.78
N VAL A 91 -26.63 -15.83 10.47
CA VAL A 91 -26.28 -17.02 9.67
C VAL A 91 -26.64 -18.30 10.40
N GLN A 92 -26.34 -18.40 11.70
CA GLN A 92 -26.67 -19.58 12.50
C GLN A 92 -28.17 -19.88 12.47
N LYS A 93 -29.02 -18.87 12.68
CA LYS A 93 -30.49 -19.01 12.59
C LYS A 93 -30.96 -19.52 11.23
N LEU A 94 -30.37 -19.04 10.13
CA LEU A 94 -30.72 -19.52 8.78
C LEU A 94 -30.32 -20.98 8.59
N VAL A 95 -29.16 -21.38 9.13
CA VAL A 95 -28.67 -22.76 9.10
C VAL A 95 -29.55 -23.68 9.95
N ASP A 96 -29.94 -23.25 11.15
CA ASP A 96 -30.86 -24.00 12.03
C ASP A 96 -32.23 -24.20 11.38
N ASN A 97 -32.68 -23.24 10.58
CA ASN A 97 -33.90 -23.31 9.76
C ASN A 97 -33.75 -24.15 8.48
N GLY A 98 -32.63 -24.88 8.31
CA GLY A 98 -32.39 -25.80 7.20
C GLY A 98 -31.76 -25.18 5.95
N THR A 99 -31.34 -23.91 5.99
CA THR A 99 -30.62 -23.28 4.87
C THR A 99 -29.19 -23.79 4.80
N SER A 100 -28.69 -24.10 3.60
CA SER A 100 -27.28 -24.48 3.45
C SER A 100 -26.35 -23.36 3.88
N VAL A 101 -25.25 -23.69 4.56
CA VAL A 101 -24.25 -22.72 5.05
C VAL A 101 -23.79 -21.77 3.95
N SER A 102 -23.60 -22.28 2.72
CA SER A 102 -23.17 -21.45 1.58
C SER A 102 -24.20 -20.41 1.17
N LYS A 103 -25.50 -20.71 1.29
CA LYS A 103 -26.57 -19.76 0.97
C LYS A 103 -26.74 -18.75 2.11
N ALA A 104 -26.76 -19.22 3.36
CA ALA A 104 -26.91 -18.40 4.55
C ALA A 104 -25.80 -17.32 4.69
N VAL A 105 -24.53 -17.70 4.50
CA VAL A 105 -23.40 -16.74 4.56
C VAL A 105 -23.41 -15.74 3.40
N SER A 106 -23.85 -16.17 2.21
CA SER A 106 -23.98 -15.28 1.05
C SER A 106 -25.08 -14.25 1.26
N GLU A 107 -26.20 -14.65 1.86
CA GLU A 107 -27.36 -13.81 2.16
C GLU A 107 -27.03 -12.74 3.21
N VAL A 108 -26.28 -13.10 4.26
CA VAL A 108 -25.88 -12.17 5.34
C VAL A 108 -24.62 -11.35 4.97
N GLY A 109 -23.91 -11.75 3.91
CA GLY A 109 -22.71 -11.09 3.41
C GLY A 109 -21.48 -11.31 4.28
N ILE A 110 -21.26 -12.55 4.72
CA ILE A 110 -20.02 -12.97 5.40
C ILE A 110 -19.31 -14.08 4.62
N GLY A 111 -17.99 -14.22 4.79
CA GLY A 111 -17.25 -15.30 4.16
C GLY A 111 -17.50 -16.64 4.85
N ARG A 112 -17.61 -17.73 4.08
CA ARG A 112 -17.70 -19.11 4.62
C ARG A 112 -16.62 -19.41 5.67
N ARG A 113 -15.37 -19.00 5.38
CA ARG A 113 -14.24 -19.19 6.30
C ARG A 113 -14.43 -18.43 7.62
N THR A 114 -15.08 -17.27 7.60
CA THR A 114 -15.40 -16.52 8.84
C THR A 114 -16.40 -17.29 9.70
N TYR A 115 -17.45 -17.84 9.09
CA TYR A 115 -18.48 -18.60 9.82
C TYR A 115 -17.90 -19.85 10.48
N TYR A 116 -17.17 -20.69 9.72
CA TYR A 116 -16.54 -21.88 10.31
C TYR A 116 -15.48 -21.56 11.36
N LYS A 117 -14.68 -20.50 11.14
CA LYS A 117 -13.73 -20.03 12.16
C LYS A 117 -14.43 -19.58 13.44
N ALA A 118 -15.60 -18.94 13.34
CA ALA A 118 -16.38 -18.55 14.52
C ALA A 118 -16.93 -19.77 15.28
N ILE A 119 -17.32 -20.84 14.59
CA ILE A 119 -17.70 -22.12 15.22
C ILE A 119 -16.51 -22.75 15.95
N GLU A 120 -15.35 -22.83 15.30
CA GLU A 120 -14.11 -23.39 15.88
C GLU A 120 -13.65 -22.60 17.11
N GLU A 121 -13.81 -21.28 17.10
CA GLU A 121 -13.51 -20.39 18.22
C GLU A 121 -14.59 -20.38 19.32
N GLY A 122 -15.69 -21.12 19.17
CA GLY A 122 -16.79 -21.18 20.15
C GLY A 122 -17.57 -19.87 20.31
N ARG A 123 -17.64 -19.06 19.26
CA ARG A 123 -18.27 -17.72 19.25
C ARG A 123 -19.73 -17.73 18.80
N LEU A 124 -20.30 -18.92 18.64
CA LEU A 124 -21.65 -19.22 18.16
C LEU A 124 -22.33 -20.21 19.09
#